data_AF-A0A8J6I728-F1
#
_entry.id   AF-A0A8J6I728-F1
#
_cell.length_a   1.000
_cell.length_b   1.000
_cell.length_c   1.000
_cell.angle_alpha   90.00
_cell.angle_beta   90.00
_cell.angle_gamma   90.00
#
_symmetry.space_group_name_H-M   'P 1'
#
loop_
_entity.id
_entity.type
_entity.pdbx_description
1 polymer ?
#
loop_
_entity_poly.entity_id
_entity_poly.type
_entity_poly.pdbx_seq_one_letter_code
_entity_poly.pdbx_strand_id
1 'polypeptide(L)'
;YDTMQFISNDVATVAMGMAASMGQLLLCAGTTGKRFALPHARIMMHQPSGGIGGTASDIAIQAEQMIYTKRMFQERVAFHTGQTIEQVEIDSDRDRWFTAEQAKDYGFIDKVISGAQQVPEGAGTHN
;
A
#
# COMPACT_ATOMS: atom_id res chain seq x y z
N TYR A 1 6.13 3.86 6.54
CA TYR A 1 6.33 2.41 6.42
C TYR A 1 7.25 1.93 7.52
N ASP A 2 8.54 2.29 7.51
CA ASP A 2 9.52 1.72 8.46
C ASP A 2 9.16 1.91 9.93
N THR A 3 8.68 3.09 10.33
CA THR A 3 8.21 3.30 11.70
C THR A 3 7.10 2.33 12.11
N MET A 4 6.16 2.01 11.19
CA MET A 4 5.09 1.05 11.47
C MET A 4 5.65 -0.37 11.69
N GLN A 5 6.77 -0.71 11.03
CA GLN A 5 7.43 -2.01 11.18
C GLN A 5 8.42 -2.05 12.35
N PHE A 6 8.93 -0.90 12.76
CA PHE A 6 9.98 -0.76 13.77
C PHE A 6 9.44 -0.78 15.20
N ILE A 7 8.26 -0.19 15.43
CA ILE A 7 7.67 -0.14 16.76
C ILE A 7 7.17 -1.52 17.19
N SER A 8 7.13 -1.76 18.50
CA SER A 8 6.65 -3.03 19.06
C SER A 8 5.12 -3.16 19.06
N ASN A 9 4.41 -2.06 18.85
CA ASN A 9 2.95 -2.04 18.84
C ASN A 9 2.41 -2.44 17.47
N ASP A 10 1.29 -3.15 17.46
CA ASP A 10 0.53 -3.37 16.23
C ASP A 10 0.00 -2.04 15.67
N VAL A 11 0.03 -1.92 14.33
CA VAL A 11 -0.51 -0.77 13.62
C VAL A 11 -1.73 -1.21 12.82
N ALA A 12 -2.90 -0.74 13.25
CA ALA A 12 -4.12 -0.89 12.47
C ALA A 12 -4.20 0.19 11.39
N THR A 13 -4.59 -0.19 10.18
CA THR A 13 -4.77 0.74 9.06
C THR A 13 -6.21 0.72 8.60
N VAL A 14 -6.79 1.89 8.33
CA VAL A 14 -8.18 2.02 7.87
C VAL A 14 -8.24 2.98 6.69
N ALA A 15 -8.58 2.47 5.51
CA ALA A 15 -8.87 3.31 4.35
C ALA A 15 -10.29 3.88 4.44
N MET A 16 -10.38 5.21 4.59
CA MET A 16 -11.63 5.96 4.57
C MET A 16 -11.63 6.89 3.35
N GLY A 17 -12.50 6.61 2.38
CA GLY A 17 -12.55 7.37 1.12
C GLY A 17 -11.54 6.89 0.08
N MET A 18 -10.24 7.17 0.26
CA MET A 18 -9.23 6.76 -0.72
C MET A 18 -7.86 6.48 -0.09
N ALA A 19 -7.20 5.42 -0.58
CA ALA A 19 -5.80 5.12 -0.32
C ALA A 19 -5.09 4.87 -1.65
N ALA A 20 -4.38 5.87 -2.17
CA ALA A 20 -3.77 5.84 -3.49
C ALA A 20 -2.25 5.98 -3.40
N SER A 21 -1.50 5.34 -4.30
CA SER A 21 -0.04 5.43 -4.37
C SER A 21 0.61 5.07 -3.02
N MET A 22 1.44 5.95 -2.45
CA MET A 22 2.00 5.78 -1.10
C MET A 22 0.93 5.50 -0.02
N GLY A 23 -0.28 6.03 -0.17
CA GLY A 23 -1.40 5.71 0.73
C GLY A 23 -1.81 4.24 0.67
N GLN A 24 -1.80 3.62 -0.50
CA GLN A 24 -2.04 2.19 -0.67
C GLN A 24 -0.90 1.36 -0.05
N LEU A 25 0.36 1.76 -0.26
CA LEU A 25 1.51 1.08 0.34
C LEU A 25 1.44 1.09 1.87
N LEU A 26 1.10 2.25 2.46
CA LEU A 26 0.93 2.35 3.91
C LEU A 26 -0.29 1.56 4.41
N LEU A 27 -1.38 1.53 3.64
CA LEU A 27 -2.55 0.74 3.98
C LEU A 27 -2.21 -0.74 4.14
N CYS A 28 -1.53 -1.33 3.16
CA CYS A 28 -1.20 -2.76 3.21
C CYS A 28 -0.11 -3.10 4.23
N ALA A 29 0.68 -2.11 4.68
CA ALA A 29 1.74 -2.28 5.66
C ALA A 29 1.27 -2.35 7.12
N GLY A 30 -0.03 -2.21 7.39
CA GLY A 30 -0.58 -2.47 8.73
C GLY A 30 -0.37 -3.92 9.16
N THR A 31 -0.49 -4.19 10.46
CA THR A 31 -0.38 -5.55 11.00
C THR A 31 -1.41 -6.47 10.32
N THR A 32 -0.97 -7.66 9.87
CA THR A 32 -1.86 -8.66 9.28
C THR A 32 -3.07 -8.95 10.18
N GLY A 33 -4.27 -8.96 9.61
CA GLY A 33 -5.53 -9.08 10.34
C GLY A 33 -6.07 -7.75 10.90
N LYS A 34 -5.33 -6.65 10.80
CA LYS A 34 -5.70 -5.31 11.30
C LYS A 34 -5.70 -4.24 10.19
N ARG A 35 -5.88 -4.64 8.93
CA ARG A 35 -5.97 -3.74 7.77
C ARG A 35 -7.40 -3.69 7.25
N PHE A 36 -7.96 -2.50 7.16
CA PHE A 36 -9.38 -2.29 6.92
C PHE A 36 -9.66 -1.26 5.83
N ALA A 37 -10.85 -1.34 5.23
CA ALA A 37 -11.39 -0.28 4.39
C ALA A 37 -12.90 -0.12 4.59
N LEU A 38 -13.41 1.11 4.41
CA LEU A 38 -14.85 1.34 4.31
C LEU A 38 -15.41 0.86 2.96
N PRO A 39 -16.72 0.56 2.84
CA PRO A 39 -17.25 -0.15 1.67
C PRO A 39 -17.11 0.61 0.35
N HIS A 40 -17.06 1.94 0.41
CA HIS A 40 -16.90 2.81 -0.75
C HIS A 40 -15.47 3.36 -0.92
N ALA A 41 -14.52 2.89 -0.10
CA ALA A 41 -13.14 3.30 -0.24
C ALA A 41 -12.57 2.80 -1.57
N ARG A 42 -11.72 3.63 -2.19
CA ARG A 42 -10.97 3.27 -3.40
C ARG A 42 -9.50 3.13 -3.08
N ILE A 43 -8.93 2.02 -3.52
CA ILE A 43 -7.50 1.76 -3.41
C ILE A 43 -6.91 1.89 -4.82
N MET A 44 -5.77 2.57 -4.94
CA MET A 44 -5.09 2.72 -6.23
C MET A 44 -3.61 2.41 -6.08
N MET A 45 -3.13 1.50 -6.92
CA MET A 45 -1.73 1.16 -7.05
C MET A 45 -1.21 1.65 -8.40
N HIS A 46 0.01 2.20 -8.40
CA HIS A 46 0.75 2.52 -9.60
C HIS A 46 2.26 2.53 -9.29
N GLN A 47 3.08 2.55 -10.32
CA GLN A 47 4.52 2.69 -10.18
C GLN A 47 4.87 4.09 -9.66
N PRO A 48 5.96 4.24 -8.89
CA PRO A 48 6.45 5.55 -8.49
C PRO A 48 6.74 6.42 -9.72
N SER A 49 6.38 7.69 -9.65
CA SER A 49 6.65 8.68 -10.70
C SER A 49 7.53 9.81 -10.15
N GLY A 50 8.43 10.32 -10.97
CA GLY A 50 9.22 11.52 -10.66
C GLY A 50 9.73 12.19 -11.93
N GLY A 51 10.08 13.47 -11.83
CA GLY A 51 10.74 14.19 -12.93
C GLY A 51 12.24 13.87 -12.95
N ILE A 52 12.80 13.72 -14.15
CA ILE A 52 14.25 13.55 -14.35
C ILE A 52 14.79 14.78 -15.10
N GLY A 53 15.94 15.30 -14.67
CA GLY A 53 16.58 16.42 -15.35
C GLY A 53 18.00 16.71 -14.85
N GLY A 54 18.78 17.43 -15.67
CA GLY A 54 20.17 17.80 -15.38
C GLY A 54 21.12 17.39 -16.50
N THR A 55 22.40 17.24 -16.16
CA THR A 55 23.41 16.69 -17.06
C THR A 55 23.12 15.22 -17.37
N ALA A 56 23.81 14.65 -18.37
CA ALA A 56 23.69 13.21 -18.67
C ALA A 56 23.98 12.33 -17.43
N SER A 57 24.95 12.72 -16.61
CA SER A 57 25.27 12.01 -15.36
C SER A 57 24.14 12.12 -14.33
N ASP A 58 23.54 13.29 -14.17
CA ASP A 58 22.41 13.48 -13.25
C ASP A 58 21.20 12.65 -13.67
N ILE A 59 20.91 12.62 -14.98
CA ILE A 59 19.85 11.80 -15.56
C ILE A 59 20.08 10.31 -15.27
N ALA A 60 21.32 9.82 -15.46
CA ALA A 60 21.66 8.43 -15.20
C ALA A 60 21.49 8.04 -13.73
N ILE A 61 21.98 8.88 -12.81
CA ILE A 61 21.85 8.66 -11.35
C ILE A 61 20.37 8.64 -10.94
N GLN A 62 19.57 9.61 -11.42
CA GLN A 62 18.15 9.69 -11.09
C GLN A 62 17.37 8.49 -11.63
N ALA A 63 17.66 8.04 -12.85
CA ALA A 63 17.04 6.86 -13.43
C ALA A 63 17.35 5.60 -12.60
N GLU A 64 18.61 5.42 -12.17
CA GLU A 64 19.01 4.30 -11.30
C GLU A 64 18.26 4.31 -9.96
N GLN A 65 18.14 5.49 -9.32
CA GLN A 65 17.40 5.64 -8.07
C GLN A 65 15.90 5.37 -8.24
N MET A 66 15.30 5.77 -9.37
CA MET A 66 13.89 5.46 -9.65
C MET A 66 13.66 3.97 -9.84
N ILE A 67 14.56 3.26 -10.53
CA ILE A 67 14.49 1.81 -10.71
C ILE A 67 14.59 1.11 -9.35
N TYR A 68 15.56 1.52 -8.51
CA TYR A 68 15.70 1.00 -7.16
C TYR A 68 14.43 1.20 -6.33
N THR A 69 13.87 2.42 -6.33
CA THR A 69 12.66 2.75 -5.58
C THR A 69 11.45 1.95 -6.06
N LYS A 70 11.27 1.85 -7.38
CA LYS A 70 10.20 1.05 -8.01
C LYS A 70 10.27 -0.40 -7.54
N ARG A 71 11.44 -1.03 -7.61
CA ARG A 71 11.63 -2.42 -7.18
C ARG A 71 11.35 -2.60 -5.69
N MET A 72 11.87 -1.71 -4.85
CA MET A 72 11.64 -1.77 -3.40
C MET A 72 10.15 -1.70 -3.07
N PHE A 73 9.40 -0.81 -3.72
CA PHE A 73 7.95 -0.70 -3.51
C PHE A 73 7.22 -1.96 -3.94
N GLN A 74 7.54 -2.51 -5.12
CA GLN A 74 6.95 -3.75 -5.62
C GLN A 74 7.21 -4.92 -4.66
N GLU A 75 8.43 -5.06 -4.15
CA GLU A 75 8.79 -6.08 -3.16
C GLU A 75 8.02 -5.91 -1.84
N ARG A 76 7.81 -4.67 -1.36
CA ARG A 76 7.04 -4.42 -0.14
C ARG A 76 5.55 -4.70 -0.34
N VAL A 77 4.97 -4.29 -1.47
CA VAL A 77 3.57 -4.61 -1.78
C VAL A 77 3.39 -6.12 -1.91
N ALA A 78 4.27 -6.83 -2.64
CA ALA A 78 4.24 -8.28 -2.77
C ALA A 78 4.29 -8.96 -1.39
N PHE A 79 5.23 -8.54 -0.52
CA PHE A 79 5.36 -9.05 0.84
C PHE A 79 4.06 -8.93 1.66
N HIS A 80 3.40 -7.77 1.63
CA HIS A 80 2.20 -7.52 2.43
C HIS A 80 0.92 -8.11 1.84
N THR A 81 0.86 -8.26 0.52
CA THR A 81 -0.35 -8.74 -0.17
C THR A 81 -0.35 -10.25 -0.39
N GLY A 82 0.83 -10.89 -0.36
CA GLY A 82 0.99 -12.31 -0.73
C GLY A 82 1.02 -12.54 -2.24
N GLN A 83 0.94 -11.50 -3.06
CA GLN A 83 1.11 -11.57 -4.50
C GLN A 83 2.58 -11.79 -4.87
N THR A 84 2.84 -12.34 -6.05
CA THR A 84 4.20 -12.38 -6.59
C THR A 84 4.68 -10.99 -7.01
N ILE A 85 5.99 -10.79 -7.04
CA ILE A 85 6.56 -9.50 -7.49
C ILE A 85 6.17 -9.23 -8.94
N GLU A 86 6.15 -10.27 -9.78
CA GLU A 86 5.77 -10.18 -11.19
C GLU A 86 4.32 -9.71 -11.36
N GLN A 87 3.41 -10.20 -10.52
CA GLN A 87 2.01 -9.78 -10.57
C GLN A 87 1.88 -8.31 -10.16
N VAL A 88 2.56 -7.91 -9.08
CA VAL A 88 2.60 -6.50 -8.64
C VAL A 88 3.22 -5.59 -9.70
N GLU A 89 4.26 -6.05 -10.41
CA GLU A 89 4.88 -5.30 -11.50
C GLU A 89 3.90 -5.02 -12.63
N ILE A 90 3.20 -6.06 -13.11
CA ILE A 90 2.18 -5.94 -14.16
C ILE A 90 1.07 -4.99 -13.71
N ASP A 91 0.60 -5.17 -12.48
CA ASP A 91 -0.55 -4.45 -11.95
C ASP A 91 -0.25 -3.00 -11.55
N SER A 92 1.02 -2.65 -11.35
CA SER A 92 1.46 -1.30 -11.01
C SER A 92 1.95 -0.49 -12.23
N ASP A 93 2.10 -1.10 -13.41
CA ASP A 93 2.63 -0.39 -14.58
C ASP A 93 1.75 0.80 -15.01
N ARG A 94 0.45 0.71 -14.76
CA ARG A 94 -0.50 1.84 -14.89
C ARG A 94 -1.34 1.96 -13.64
N ASP A 95 -2.06 3.08 -13.54
CA ASP A 95 -3.05 3.29 -12.49
C ASP A 95 -4.07 2.14 -12.48
N ARG A 96 -3.98 1.28 -11.47
CA ARG A 96 -4.93 0.20 -11.24
C ARG A 96 -5.77 0.52 -10.02
N TRP A 97 -7.08 0.54 -10.23
CA TRP A 97 -8.06 0.91 -9.22
C TRP A 97 -8.81 -0.31 -8.71
N PHE A 98 -8.99 -0.34 -7.39
CA PHE A 98 -9.67 -1.41 -6.67
C PHE A 98 -10.84 -0.84 -5.88
N THR A 99 -11.94 -1.59 -5.83
CA THR A 99 -12.96 -1.45 -4.79
C THR A 99 -12.44 -1.99 -3.46
N ALA A 100 -13.14 -1.74 -2.35
CA ALA A 100 -12.78 -2.29 -1.05
C ALA A 100 -12.72 -3.83 -1.06
N GLU A 101 -13.68 -4.50 -1.71
CA GLU A 101 -13.67 -5.97 -1.86
C GLU A 101 -12.51 -6.45 -2.73
N GLN A 102 -12.27 -5.82 -3.89
CA GLN A 102 -11.13 -6.17 -4.73
C GLN A 102 -9.79 -5.97 -4.00
N ALA A 103 -9.70 -4.93 -3.15
CA ALA A 103 -8.50 -4.67 -2.36
C ALA A 103 -8.27 -5.74 -1.28
N LYS A 104 -9.37 -6.27 -0.70
CA LYS A 104 -9.32 -7.40 0.21
C LYS A 104 -8.87 -8.67 -0.51
N ASP A 105 -9.49 -8.98 -1.65
CA ASP A 105 -9.16 -10.16 -2.44
C ASP A 105 -7.71 -10.13 -2.97
N TYR A 106 -7.21 -8.92 -3.29
CA TYR A 106 -5.82 -8.74 -3.70
C TYR A 106 -4.84 -8.86 -2.52
N GLY A 107 -5.28 -8.66 -1.28
CA GLY A 107 -4.48 -8.75 -0.07
C GLY A 107 -3.98 -7.41 0.50
N PHE A 108 -4.46 -6.26 -0.02
CA PHE A 108 -4.11 -4.95 0.54
C PHE A 108 -4.73 -4.70 1.92
N ILE A 109 -5.90 -5.30 2.17
CA ILE A 109 -6.61 -5.22 3.43
C ILE A 109 -7.10 -6.61 3.83
N ASP A 110 -7.46 -6.78 5.09
CA ASP A 110 -7.98 -8.03 5.62
C ASP A 110 -9.52 -8.04 5.63
N LYS A 111 -10.15 -6.88 5.85
CA LYS A 111 -11.61 -6.79 6.01
C LYS A 111 -12.20 -5.45 5.54
N VAL A 112 -13.36 -5.53 4.89
CA VAL A 112 -14.23 -4.37 4.64
C VAL A 112 -15.15 -4.20 5.86
N ILE A 113 -15.18 -2.98 6.41
CA ILE A 113 -15.96 -2.65 7.62
C ILE A 113 -16.93 -1.49 7.34
N SER A 114 -18.09 -1.49 7.99
CA SER A 114 -19.12 -0.46 7.81
C SER A 114 -19.21 0.54 8.97
N GLY A 115 -18.41 0.36 10.03
CA GLY A 115 -18.42 1.23 11.21
C GLY A 115 -17.30 0.91 12.18
N ALA A 116 -16.96 1.85 13.05
CA ALA A 116 -15.84 1.75 13.99
C ALA A 116 -15.98 0.56 14.95
N GLN A 117 -17.20 0.12 15.26
CA GLN A 117 -17.46 -1.02 16.14
C GLN A 117 -16.99 -2.36 15.58
N GLN A 118 -16.69 -2.42 14.28
CA GLN A 118 -16.20 -3.63 13.62
C GLN A 118 -14.67 -3.71 13.58
N VAL A 119 -13.98 -2.69 14.09
CA VAL A 119 -12.53 -2.71 14.34
C VAL A 119 -12.31 -3.51 15.64
N PRO A 120 -11.51 -4.59 15.63
CA PRO A 120 -11.29 -5.41 16.83
C PRO A 120 -10.72 -4.60 18.00
N GLU A 121 -11.09 -4.99 19.23
CA GLU A 121 -10.42 -4.48 20.44
C GLU A 121 -8.91 -4.74 20.35
N GLY A 122 -8.10 -3.73 20.67
CA GLY A 122 -6.64 -3.78 20.49
C GLY A 122 -6.14 -3.40 19.09
N ALA A 123 -7.02 -2.93 18.20
CA ALA A 123 -6.67 -2.25 16.94
C ALA A 123 -6.92 -0.72 17.00
N GLY A 124 -7.00 -0.14 18.20
CA GLY A 124 -7.04 1.31 18.42
C GLY A 124 -8.42 1.90 18.73
N THR A 125 -9.48 1.07 18.79
CA THR A 125 -10.81 1.49 19.26
C THR A 125 -11.08 0.92 20.64
N HIS A 126 -11.25 1.79 21.64
CA HIS A 126 -11.91 1.44 22.89
C HIS A 126 -13.40 1.70 22.68
N ASN A 127 -14.22 0.64 22.61
CA ASN A 127 -15.66 0.77 22.82
C ASN A 127 -15.97 0.47 24.29
#